data_AF-A0A3A8JLF4-F1
#
_entry.id   AF-A0A3A8JLF4-F1
#
_cell.length_a   1.000
_cell.length_b   1.000
_cell.length_c   1.000
_cell.angle_alpha   90.00
_cell.angle_beta   90.00
_cell.angle_gamma   90.00
#
_symmetry.space_group_name_H-M   'P 1'
#
loop_
_entity.id
_entity.type
_entity.pdbx_description
1 polymer ?
#
loop_
_entity_poly.entity_id
_entity_poly.type
_entity_poly.pdbx_seq_one_letter_code
_entity_poly.pdbx_strand_id
1 'polypeptide(L)'
;MLKALVVGVVLVGTAVLATPDLFFLGFGGIHHTARGPDSVINDYAQVTRAVATGVSRIPVGSVRGFGGGDLVLVIQMQGVDSSLQGTNPASIDLSGGPVGNWELARVDRVHYGQEAELMLRAPLLHAYAGTVTQVVRVPEYEDVLIPKGTSLVARGWDGSTGGVLAFLARGTVTNNGLIDASGKGFRGGVFVPGRDDATGCTDLERSSMGAGPWQGEGVDPLRYGDLEFGWIPSANGGGGGVCRQSGGGGGGHG
;
A
#
# COMPACT_ATOMS: atom_id res chain seq x y z
N MET A 1 -51.57 -47.69 7.85
CA MET A 1 -50.82 -46.91 6.83
C MET A 1 -50.29 -45.65 7.51
N LEU A 2 -49.03 -45.68 7.96
CA LEU A 2 -48.42 -44.60 8.72
C LEU A 2 -47.68 -43.68 7.74
N LYS A 3 -48.14 -42.43 7.58
CA LYS A 3 -47.46 -41.43 6.76
C LYS A 3 -46.36 -40.79 7.61
N ALA A 4 -45.10 -41.03 7.26
CA ALA A 4 -43.96 -40.31 7.85
C ALA A 4 -43.79 -38.97 7.13
N LEU A 5 -43.78 -37.88 7.90
CA LEU A 5 -43.39 -36.55 7.44
C LEU A 5 -41.90 -36.38 7.78
N VAL A 6 -41.04 -36.35 6.76
CA VAL A 6 -39.62 -36.02 6.90
C VAL A 6 -39.46 -34.53 6.64
N VAL A 7 -39.13 -33.77 7.68
CA VAL A 7 -38.74 -32.36 7.56
C VAL A 7 -37.22 -32.31 7.58
N GLY A 8 -36.60 -32.10 6.42
CA GLY A 8 -35.17 -31.84 6.31
C GLY A 8 -34.88 -30.38 6.60
N VAL A 9 -34.32 -30.09 7.77
CA VAL A 9 -33.75 -28.77 8.06
C VAL A 9 -32.39 -28.70 7.36
N VAL A 10 -32.32 -27.98 6.26
CA VAL A 10 -31.06 -27.54 5.66
C VAL A 10 -30.50 -26.45 6.56
N LEU A 11 -29.55 -26.81 7.43
CA LEU A 11 -28.69 -25.82 8.08
C LEU A 11 -27.78 -25.25 7.00
N VAL A 12 -28.24 -24.14 6.42
CA VAL A 12 -27.42 -23.24 5.61
C VAL A 12 -26.31 -22.74 6.53
N GLY A 13 -25.12 -23.30 6.39
CA GLY A 13 -23.93 -22.81 7.07
C GLY A 13 -23.51 -21.46 6.47
N THR A 14 -24.19 -20.39 6.84
CA THR A 14 -23.76 -19.02 6.53
C THR A 14 -23.72 -18.20 7.80
N ALA A 15 -22.57 -18.25 8.45
CA ALA A 15 -21.83 -17.11 8.97
C ALA A 15 -20.66 -17.65 9.80
N VAL A 16 -19.50 -17.84 9.18
CA VAL A 16 -18.25 -17.65 9.92
C VAL A 16 -17.91 -16.18 9.74
N LEU A 17 -18.52 -15.34 10.59
CA LEU A 17 -18.12 -13.95 10.79
C LEU A 17 -16.92 -13.94 11.74
N ALA A 18 -15.94 -13.10 11.40
CA ALA A 18 -14.51 -13.16 11.71
C ALA A 18 -13.78 -14.28 10.93
N THR A 19 -13.28 -13.97 9.72
CA THR A 19 -12.15 -14.75 9.19
C THR A 19 -10.98 -14.54 10.15
N PRO A 20 -10.55 -15.56 10.90
CA PRO A 20 -9.40 -15.43 11.78
C PRO A 20 -8.18 -15.07 10.94
N ASP A 21 -7.19 -14.43 11.55
CA ASP A 21 -5.84 -14.47 11.04
C ASP A 21 -5.44 -15.95 10.86
N LEU A 22 -5.57 -16.46 9.63
CA LEU A 22 -5.30 -17.86 9.29
C LEU A 22 -3.80 -18.16 9.29
N PHE A 23 -2.97 -17.13 9.29
CA PHE A 23 -1.54 -17.25 9.17
C PHE A 23 -0.85 -17.18 10.53
N PHE A 24 -1.50 -16.60 11.56
CA PHE A 24 -0.98 -16.49 12.92
C PHE A 24 0.43 -15.88 12.92
N LEU A 25 1.43 -16.65 13.37
CA LEU A 25 2.84 -16.24 13.39
C LEU A 25 3.62 -16.76 12.17
N GLY A 26 2.91 -17.22 11.15
CA GLY A 26 3.45 -17.82 9.95
C GLY A 26 3.97 -19.25 10.15
N PHE A 27 4.56 -19.80 9.10
CA PHE A 27 5.16 -21.14 9.12
C PHE A 27 6.55 -21.20 9.77
N GLY A 28 7.24 -20.07 9.85
CA GLY A 28 8.59 -19.97 10.40
C GLY A 28 9.61 -20.82 9.64
N GLY A 29 10.53 -21.45 10.37
CA GLY A 29 11.51 -22.41 9.82
C GLY A 29 12.86 -21.83 9.40
N ILE A 30 12.95 -20.54 9.06
CA ILE A 30 14.22 -19.86 8.78
C ILE A 30 14.51 -18.79 9.83
N HIS A 31 15.71 -18.80 10.41
CA HIS A 31 16.16 -17.72 11.29
C HIS A 31 16.70 -16.55 10.46
N HIS A 32 16.34 -15.32 10.83
CA HIS A 32 16.85 -14.11 10.20
C HIS A 32 17.77 -13.34 11.14
N THR A 33 18.94 -12.94 10.65
CA THR A 33 19.82 -12.00 11.34
C THR A 33 20.13 -10.84 10.40
N ALA A 34 19.79 -9.61 10.79
CA ALA A 34 20.16 -8.42 10.04
C ALA A 34 21.69 -8.30 9.98
N ARG A 35 22.25 -8.07 8.79
CA ARG A 35 23.71 -8.13 8.55
C ARG A 35 24.37 -6.76 8.37
N GLY A 36 23.57 -5.70 8.21
CA GLY A 36 24.04 -4.34 8.00
C GLY A 36 22.93 -3.32 8.20
N PRO A 37 23.26 -2.02 8.11
CA PRO A 37 22.26 -0.97 8.07
C PRO A 37 21.42 -1.07 6.80
N ASP A 38 20.22 -0.53 6.88
CA ASP A 38 19.25 -0.32 5.81
C ASP A 38 18.89 -1.59 5.02
N SER A 39 18.79 -2.73 5.73
CA SER A 39 18.42 -4.00 5.12
C SER A 39 16.93 -4.04 4.79
N VAL A 40 16.58 -4.25 3.53
CA VAL A 40 15.18 -4.44 3.08
C VAL A 40 14.91 -5.94 2.95
N ILE A 41 13.85 -6.43 3.61
CA ILE A 41 13.47 -7.86 3.63
C ILE A 41 12.22 -8.18 2.80
N ASN A 42 11.47 -7.17 2.40
CA ASN A 42 10.27 -7.30 1.60
C ASN A 42 10.57 -7.15 0.11
N ASP A 43 9.86 -7.92 -0.71
CA ASP A 43 9.74 -7.68 -2.15
C ASP A 43 8.35 -7.12 -2.44
N TYR A 44 8.25 -6.30 -3.48
CA TYR A 44 7.03 -5.55 -3.79
C TYR A 44 6.70 -5.67 -5.27
N ALA A 45 5.42 -5.75 -5.58
CA ALA A 45 4.93 -5.71 -6.95
C ALA A 45 3.62 -4.92 -7.05
N GLN A 46 3.50 -4.05 -8.06
CA GLN A 46 2.28 -3.31 -8.33
C GLN A 46 1.25 -4.24 -8.97
N VAL A 47 0.00 -4.15 -8.53
CA VAL A 47 -1.13 -4.80 -9.21
C VAL A 47 -1.43 -4.02 -10.49
N THR A 48 -1.48 -4.67 -11.65
CA THR A 48 -1.53 -3.97 -12.95
C THR A 48 -2.94 -3.73 -13.48
N ARG A 49 -3.92 -4.51 -13.04
CA ARG A 49 -5.34 -4.38 -13.39
C ARG A 49 -6.22 -4.75 -12.21
N ALA A 50 -7.46 -4.26 -12.21
CA ALA A 50 -8.39 -4.51 -11.11
C ALA A 50 -8.62 -6.01 -10.86
N VAL A 51 -8.75 -6.38 -9.59
CA VAL A 51 -9.00 -7.74 -9.13
C VAL A 51 -10.33 -7.74 -8.37
N ALA A 52 -11.24 -8.62 -8.77
CA ALA A 52 -12.55 -8.73 -8.13
C ALA A 52 -12.47 -9.60 -6.85
N THR A 53 -13.42 -9.37 -5.93
CA THR A 53 -13.66 -10.27 -4.79
C THR A 53 -13.91 -11.70 -5.27
N GLY A 54 -13.42 -12.69 -4.50
CA GLY A 54 -13.61 -14.10 -4.81
C GLY A 54 -12.63 -14.67 -5.84
N VAL A 55 -11.68 -13.87 -6.32
CA VAL A 55 -10.69 -14.27 -7.33
C VAL A 55 -9.39 -14.72 -6.67
N SER A 56 -8.77 -15.78 -7.19
CA SER A 56 -7.50 -16.35 -6.69
C SER A 56 -6.30 -16.06 -7.61
N ARG A 57 -6.32 -14.94 -8.34
CA ARG A 57 -5.22 -14.53 -9.22
C ARG A 57 -5.01 -13.02 -9.11
N ILE A 58 -3.75 -12.60 -8.96
CA ILE A 58 -3.37 -11.20 -8.90
C ILE A 58 -2.38 -10.91 -10.05
N PRO A 59 -2.77 -10.11 -11.04
CA PRO A 59 -1.88 -9.67 -12.10
C PRO A 59 -0.94 -8.58 -11.57
N VAL A 60 0.36 -8.76 -11.78
CA VAL A 60 1.41 -7.93 -11.20
C VAL A 60 2.42 -7.48 -12.25
N GLY A 61 3.05 -6.32 -12.01
CA GLY A 61 4.06 -5.77 -12.93
C GLY A 61 5.37 -6.55 -12.93
N SER A 62 5.64 -7.32 -11.87
CA SER A 62 6.80 -8.20 -11.75
C SER A 62 6.52 -9.29 -10.73
N VAL A 63 7.09 -10.47 -10.97
CA VAL A 63 7.07 -11.60 -10.02
C VAL A 63 8.45 -11.86 -9.42
N ARG A 64 9.41 -10.96 -9.65
CA ARG A 64 10.74 -11.04 -9.04
C ARG A 64 10.58 -10.97 -7.52
N GLY A 65 11.19 -11.94 -6.83
CA GLY A 65 11.10 -12.04 -5.38
C GLY A 65 9.85 -12.76 -4.88
N PHE A 66 9.00 -13.29 -5.76
CA PHE A 66 7.83 -14.11 -5.38
C PHE A 66 7.99 -15.55 -5.84
N GLY A 67 7.50 -16.49 -5.04
CA GLY A 67 7.52 -17.92 -5.29
C GLY A 67 6.27 -18.63 -4.75
N GLY A 68 6.06 -19.86 -5.21
CA GLY A 68 5.01 -20.72 -4.66
C GLY A 68 5.28 -21.02 -3.19
N GLY A 69 4.24 -20.86 -2.35
CA GLY A 69 4.33 -20.98 -0.91
C GLY A 69 4.52 -19.65 -0.18
N ASP A 70 4.90 -18.56 -0.85
CA ASP A 70 5.12 -17.28 -0.19
C ASP A 70 3.82 -16.73 0.44
N LEU A 71 3.95 -16.11 1.61
CA LEU A 71 2.93 -15.26 2.20
C LEU A 71 3.06 -13.85 1.60
N VAL A 72 1.94 -13.27 1.20
CA VAL A 72 1.89 -11.92 0.66
C VAL A 72 0.81 -11.09 1.34
N LEU A 73 1.10 -9.81 1.55
CA LEU A 73 0.14 -8.78 1.92
C LEU A 73 -0.33 -8.09 0.63
N VAL A 74 -1.62 -8.15 0.36
CA VAL A 74 -2.25 -7.34 -0.69
C VAL A 74 -2.80 -6.10 -0.01
N ILE A 75 -2.39 -4.91 -0.44
CA ILE A 75 -2.78 -3.65 0.20
C ILE A 75 -3.02 -2.57 -0.84
N GLN A 76 -4.19 -1.92 -0.77
CA GLN A 76 -4.50 -0.77 -1.61
C GLN A 76 -4.02 0.52 -0.95
N MET A 77 -3.02 1.15 -1.57
CA MET A 77 -2.32 2.31 -1.03
C MET A 77 -3.03 3.62 -1.35
N GLN A 78 -3.56 3.74 -2.56
CA GLN A 78 -4.23 4.93 -3.07
C GLN A 78 -5.57 4.56 -3.72
N GLY A 79 -6.32 5.55 -4.19
CA GLY A 79 -7.59 5.37 -4.90
C GLY A 79 -8.75 6.18 -4.32
N VAL A 80 -8.47 7.21 -3.53
CA VAL A 80 -9.46 8.25 -3.23
C VAL A 80 -9.51 9.22 -4.41
N ASP A 81 -10.70 9.55 -4.88
CA ASP A 81 -10.91 10.66 -5.82
C ASP A 81 -11.26 11.91 -5.01
N SER A 82 -10.37 12.91 -5.00
CA SER A 82 -10.56 14.15 -4.25
C SER A 82 -11.34 15.23 -5.02
N SER A 83 -11.95 14.92 -6.18
CA SER A 83 -13.00 15.77 -6.76
C SER A 83 -14.21 15.96 -5.82
N LEU A 84 -14.30 15.15 -4.76
CA LEU A 84 -15.28 15.24 -3.69
C LEU A 84 -14.93 16.23 -2.57
N GLN A 85 -13.76 16.87 -2.59
CA GLN A 85 -13.44 17.87 -1.58
C GLN A 85 -13.97 19.23 -2.01
N GLY A 86 -15.13 19.58 -1.46
CA GLY A 86 -15.56 20.97 -1.35
C GLY A 86 -14.49 21.81 -0.64
N THR A 87 -14.73 23.12 -0.55
CA THR A 87 -13.84 24.21 -0.11
C THR A 87 -13.16 24.06 1.28
N ASN A 88 -13.19 22.89 1.93
CA ASN A 88 -12.50 22.58 3.16
C ASN A 88 -11.37 21.56 2.95
N PRO A 89 -10.11 22.01 2.76
CA PRO A 89 -8.94 21.15 2.56
C PRO A 89 -8.54 20.28 3.77
N ALA A 90 -9.26 20.38 4.90
CA ALA A 90 -8.91 19.70 6.15
C ALA A 90 -9.60 18.35 6.36
N SER A 91 -10.53 17.92 5.51
CA SER A 91 -11.29 16.68 5.73
C SER A 91 -11.25 15.74 4.52
N ILE A 92 -10.70 14.54 4.72
CA ILE A 92 -10.73 13.45 3.74
C ILE A 92 -11.76 12.43 4.21
N ASP A 93 -12.73 12.13 3.36
CA ASP A 93 -13.67 11.03 3.61
C ASP A 93 -13.07 9.72 3.10
N LEU A 94 -12.78 8.80 4.03
CA LEU A 94 -12.30 7.45 3.75
C LEU A 94 -13.39 6.38 3.97
N SER A 95 -14.59 6.78 4.38
CA SER A 95 -15.62 5.87 4.89
C SER A 95 -16.23 4.92 3.84
N GLY A 96 -15.99 5.17 2.54
CA GLY A 96 -16.50 4.34 1.44
C GLY A 96 -15.46 3.86 0.42
N GLY A 97 -14.17 4.17 0.62
CA GLY A 97 -13.12 3.88 -0.34
C GLY A 97 -12.36 2.59 -0.02
N PRO A 98 -11.86 1.84 -1.03
CA PRO A 98 -11.04 0.64 -0.80
C PRO A 98 -9.60 0.95 -0.32
N VAL A 99 -9.25 2.21 -0.11
CA VAL A 99 -7.92 2.62 0.38
C VAL A 99 -7.70 2.12 1.80
N GLY A 100 -6.54 1.52 2.03
CA GLY A 100 -6.21 0.89 3.30
C GLY A 100 -6.83 -0.50 3.48
N ASN A 101 -7.66 -0.99 2.56
CA ASN A 101 -8.04 -2.40 2.56
C ASN A 101 -6.80 -3.25 2.34
N TRP A 102 -6.67 -4.29 3.17
CA TRP A 102 -5.58 -5.23 3.06
C TRP A 102 -6.04 -6.63 3.47
N GLU A 103 -5.36 -7.63 2.93
CA GLU A 103 -5.48 -9.01 3.37
C GLU A 103 -4.17 -9.77 3.12
N LEU A 104 -3.94 -10.80 3.93
CA LEU A 104 -2.86 -11.76 3.71
C LEU A 104 -3.35 -12.90 2.81
N ALA A 105 -2.52 -13.32 1.88
CA ALA A 105 -2.80 -14.45 1.00
C ALA A 105 -1.55 -15.31 0.81
N ARG A 106 -1.75 -16.60 0.54
CA ARG A 106 -0.65 -17.52 0.21
C ARG A 106 -0.60 -17.77 -1.29
N VAL A 107 0.57 -17.57 -1.87
CA VAL A 107 0.85 -17.89 -3.26
C VAL A 107 0.88 -19.42 -3.42
N ASP A 108 0.07 -19.95 -4.33
CA ASP A 108 0.16 -21.33 -4.80
C ASP A 108 1.34 -21.47 -5.76
N ARG A 109 1.36 -20.64 -6.79
CA ARG A 109 2.39 -20.61 -7.83
C ARG A 109 2.45 -19.25 -8.52
N VAL A 110 3.54 -19.04 -9.24
CA VAL A 110 3.81 -17.82 -10.00
C VAL A 110 3.71 -18.13 -11.50
N HIS A 111 2.97 -17.28 -12.23
CA HIS A 111 2.96 -17.28 -13.68
C HIS A 111 3.94 -16.25 -14.22
N TYR A 112 4.89 -16.68 -15.06
CA TYR A 112 5.89 -15.83 -15.68
C TYR A 112 5.47 -15.47 -17.11
N GLY A 113 5.70 -14.23 -17.55
CA GLY A 113 5.44 -13.82 -18.93
C GLY A 113 5.05 -12.34 -19.04
N GLN A 114 4.46 -11.98 -20.19
CA GLN A 114 3.92 -10.63 -20.44
C GLN A 114 2.75 -10.30 -19.51
N GLU A 115 1.98 -11.31 -19.10
CA GLU A 115 0.98 -11.21 -18.04
C GLU A 115 1.48 -11.98 -16.81
N ALA A 116 2.37 -11.37 -16.05
CA ALA A 116 2.86 -11.97 -14.82
C ALA A 116 1.75 -11.97 -13.77
N GLU A 117 1.51 -13.12 -13.12
CA GLU A 117 0.42 -13.27 -12.14
C GLU A 117 0.88 -14.10 -10.93
N LEU A 118 0.35 -13.75 -9.75
CA LEU A 118 0.40 -14.60 -8.56
C LEU A 118 -0.90 -15.38 -8.48
N MET A 119 -0.81 -16.71 -8.52
CA MET A 119 -1.96 -17.58 -8.28
C MET A 119 -2.03 -17.91 -6.79
N LEU A 120 -3.19 -17.70 -6.17
CA LEU A 120 -3.40 -17.82 -4.73
C LEU A 120 -4.04 -19.16 -4.36
N ARG A 121 -3.74 -19.66 -3.16
CA ARG A 121 -4.35 -20.89 -2.61
C ARG A 121 -5.81 -20.71 -2.21
N ALA A 122 -6.21 -19.48 -1.87
CA ALA A 122 -7.56 -19.12 -1.50
C ALA A 122 -7.96 -17.83 -2.24
N PRO A 123 -9.26 -17.65 -2.54
CA PRO A 123 -9.76 -16.44 -3.17
C PRO A 123 -9.67 -15.23 -2.23
N LEU A 124 -9.50 -14.04 -2.81
CA LEU A 124 -9.48 -12.77 -2.07
C LEU A 124 -10.86 -12.42 -1.50
N LEU A 125 -10.87 -11.80 -0.32
CA LEU A 125 -12.07 -11.32 0.35
C LEU A 125 -12.49 -9.92 -0.13
N HIS A 126 -11.53 -9.09 -0.52
CA HIS A 126 -11.78 -7.75 -1.03
C HIS A 126 -11.52 -7.68 -2.54
N ALA A 127 -12.14 -6.68 -3.17
CA ALA A 127 -11.75 -6.23 -4.49
C ALA A 127 -10.63 -5.19 -4.37
N TYR A 128 -9.72 -5.18 -5.35
CA TYR A 128 -8.57 -4.29 -5.39
C TYR A 128 -8.48 -3.59 -6.73
N ALA A 129 -8.20 -2.29 -6.72
CA ALA A 129 -7.97 -1.54 -7.95
C ALA A 129 -6.59 -1.84 -8.55
N GLY A 130 -6.47 -1.73 -9.88
CA GLY A 130 -5.16 -1.73 -10.54
C GLY A 130 -4.41 -0.43 -10.24
N THR A 131 -3.09 -0.45 -10.44
CA THR A 131 -2.12 0.66 -10.36
C THR A 131 -1.97 1.37 -9.01
N VAL A 132 -2.93 1.25 -8.10
CA VAL A 132 -2.90 1.84 -6.75
C VAL A 132 -2.81 0.81 -5.63
N THR A 133 -2.80 -0.48 -5.98
CA THR A 133 -2.61 -1.60 -5.07
C THR A 133 -1.23 -2.22 -5.28
N GLN A 134 -0.59 -2.61 -4.18
CA GLN A 134 0.64 -3.39 -4.20
C GLN A 134 0.46 -4.73 -3.50
N VAL A 135 1.29 -5.68 -3.91
CA VAL A 135 1.53 -6.94 -3.22
C VAL A 135 2.91 -6.86 -2.58
N VAL A 136 2.99 -7.17 -1.30
CA VAL A 136 4.24 -7.17 -0.52
C VAL A 136 4.50 -8.59 -0.05
N ARG A 137 5.63 -9.19 -0.41
CA ARG A 137 6.04 -10.48 0.17
C ARG A 137 6.32 -10.28 1.65
N VAL A 138 5.73 -11.12 2.50
CA VAL A 138 5.89 -11.13 3.95
C VAL A 138 6.70 -12.36 4.33
N PRO A 139 8.02 -12.22 4.58
CA PRO A 139 8.82 -13.34 5.07
C PRO A 139 8.28 -13.90 6.38
N GLU A 140 8.34 -15.23 6.52
CA GLU A 140 7.94 -15.95 7.73
C GLU A 140 9.21 -16.54 8.36
N TYR A 141 9.60 -16.05 9.54
CA TYR A 141 10.82 -16.44 10.23
C TYR A 141 10.54 -17.31 11.46
N GLU A 142 11.50 -18.14 11.85
CA GLU A 142 11.51 -18.78 13.16
C GLU A 142 11.87 -17.74 14.23
N ASP A 143 13.09 -17.24 14.20
CA ASP A 143 13.55 -16.15 15.06
C ASP A 143 14.10 -15.01 14.22
N VAL A 144 14.03 -13.79 14.75
CA VAL A 144 14.62 -12.59 14.15
C VAL A 144 15.59 -11.95 15.13
N LEU A 145 16.82 -11.73 14.70
CA LEU A 145 17.84 -10.99 15.43
C LEU A 145 18.25 -9.75 14.65
N ILE A 146 18.17 -8.59 15.30
CA ILE A 146 18.63 -7.32 14.74
C ILE A 146 19.74 -6.79 15.66
N PRO A 147 21.02 -7.08 15.36
CA PRO A 147 22.13 -6.63 16.19
C PRO A 147 22.27 -5.11 16.22
N LYS A 148 22.97 -4.61 17.26
CA LYS A 148 23.37 -3.19 17.33
C LYS A 148 24.16 -2.79 16.09
N GLY A 149 23.83 -1.64 15.50
CA GLY A 149 24.47 -1.12 14.28
C GLY A 149 23.92 -1.71 12.98
N THR A 150 22.86 -2.53 13.04
CA THR A 150 22.12 -3.02 11.87
C THR A 150 20.69 -2.48 11.89
N SER A 151 20.02 -2.52 10.74
CA SER A 151 18.61 -2.13 10.68
C SER A 151 17.82 -2.88 9.62
N LEU A 152 16.53 -3.03 9.87
CA LEU A 152 15.52 -3.42 8.89
C LEU A 152 14.72 -2.19 8.51
N VAL A 153 14.62 -1.90 7.21
CA VAL A 153 13.91 -0.71 6.72
C VAL A 153 12.94 -1.04 5.58
N ALA A 154 11.87 -0.25 5.47
CA ALA A 154 11.02 -0.29 4.28
C ALA A 154 11.76 0.33 3.10
N ARG A 155 11.52 -0.18 1.89
CA ARG A 155 11.88 0.56 0.68
C ARG A 155 10.96 1.77 0.58
N GLY A 156 11.49 2.94 0.25
CA GLY A 156 10.64 4.13 0.04
C GLY A 156 9.59 3.90 -1.05
N TRP A 157 8.40 4.46 -0.87
CA TRP A 157 7.36 4.48 -1.89
C TRP A 157 7.86 5.20 -3.15
N ASP A 158 7.74 4.55 -4.30
CA ASP A 158 8.20 5.09 -5.58
C ASP A 158 7.08 5.67 -6.46
N GLY A 159 5.84 5.67 -5.96
CA GLY A 159 4.64 5.99 -6.74
C GLY A 159 3.81 4.76 -7.14
N SER A 160 4.34 3.56 -6.92
CA SER A 160 3.68 2.29 -7.26
C SER A 160 3.80 1.23 -6.16
N THR A 161 4.96 1.16 -5.52
CA THR A 161 5.30 0.12 -4.54
C THR A 161 6.31 0.62 -3.50
N GLY A 162 6.28 0.07 -2.29
CA GLY A 162 7.15 0.48 -1.17
C GLY A 162 6.35 0.94 0.05
N GLY A 163 7.02 1.57 1.00
CA GLY A 163 6.45 2.14 2.22
C GLY A 163 5.97 1.13 3.26
N VAL A 164 6.15 -0.17 3.03
CA VAL A 164 5.70 -1.24 3.92
C VAL A 164 6.87 -2.10 4.35
N LEU A 165 7.10 -2.23 5.66
CA LEU A 165 7.95 -3.25 6.24
C LEU A 165 7.04 -4.26 6.97
N ALA A 166 7.13 -5.53 6.59
CA ALA A 166 6.30 -6.58 7.19
C ALA A 166 7.04 -7.93 7.26
N PHE A 167 6.92 -8.64 8.37
CA PHE A 167 7.34 -10.03 8.50
C PHE A 167 6.52 -10.70 9.60
N LEU A 168 6.44 -12.03 9.56
CA LEU A 168 5.96 -12.83 10.69
C LEU A 168 7.14 -13.56 11.34
N ALA A 169 7.09 -13.72 12.65
CA ALA A 169 8.08 -14.49 13.41
C ALA A 169 7.37 -15.42 14.39
N ARG A 170 7.63 -16.72 14.29
CA ARG A 170 7.01 -17.75 15.15
C ARG A 170 7.60 -17.77 16.56
N GLY A 171 8.90 -17.54 16.64
CA GLY A 171 9.70 -17.49 17.85
C GLY A 171 10.00 -16.04 18.26
N THR A 172 11.25 -15.78 18.64
CA THR A 172 11.64 -14.53 19.29
C THR A 172 12.12 -13.47 18.29
N VAL A 173 11.67 -12.23 18.46
CA VAL A 173 12.25 -11.06 17.80
C VAL A 173 13.14 -10.33 18.81
N THR A 174 14.46 -10.45 18.64
CA THR A 174 15.47 -9.73 19.43
C THR A 174 15.96 -8.50 18.67
N ASN A 175 15.52 -7.31 19.08
CA ASN A 175 15.94 -6.06 18.44
C ASN A 175 16.89 -5.24 19.35
N ASN A 176 18.17 -5.20 18.98
CA ASN A 176 19.20 -4.34 19.57
C ASN A 176 19.69 -3.25 18.59
N GLY A 177 19.12 -3.21 17.38
CA GLY A 177 19.41 -2.25 16.32
C GLY A 177 18.18 -1.38 16.04
N LEU A 178 17.72 -1.34 14.79
CA LEU A 178 16.59 -0.52 14.37
C LEU A 178 15.64 -1.27 13.43
N ILE A 179 14.34 -1.07 13.62
CA ILE A 179 13.30 -1.37 12.63
C ILE A 179 12.66 -0.02 12.32
N ASP A 180 12.72 0.42 11.06
CA ASP A 180 12.30 1.79 10.71
C ASP A 180 11.65 1.91 9.33
N ALA A 181 10.49 2.56 9.29
CA ALA A 181 9.78 2.93 8.07
C ALA A 181 9.55 4.45 7.97
N SER A 182 10.18 5.25 8.84
CA SER A 182 10.11 6.71 8.82
C SER A 182 10.64 7.26 7.49
N GLY A 183 9.92 8.22 6.90
CA GLY A 183 10.26 8.80 5.60
C GLY A 183 10.08 7.87 4.42
N LYS A 184 9.45 6.68 4.59
CA LYS A 184 9.29 5.69 3.52
C LYS A 184 7.90 5.67 2.89
N GLY A 185 6.95 6.45 3.43
CA GLY A 185 5.61 6.64 2.88
C GLY A 185 5.60 7.45 1.59
N PHE A 186 4.47 8.10 1.29
CA PHE A 186 4.27 8.80 0.02
C PHE A 186 5.35 9.85 -0.25
N ARG A 187 5.61 10.11 -1.53
CA ARG A 187 6.68 11.01 -1.95
C ARG A 187 6.36 12.46 -1.59
N GLY A 188 7.39 13.20 -1.17
CA GLY A 188 7.30 14.65 -1.07
C GLY A 188 7.18 15.31 -2.45
N GLY A 189 6.71 16.55 -2.45
CA GLY A 189 6.68 17.41 -3.62
C GLY A 189 8.08 17.70 -4.15
N VAL A 190 8.22 17.68 -5.46
CA VAL A 190 9.44 18.04 -6.17
C VAL A 190 9.50 19.56 -6.37
N PHE A 191 10.68 20.14 -6.13
CA PHE A 191 10.92 21.53 -6.46
C PHE A 191 10.92 21.72 -7.98
N VAL A 192 10.08 22.63 -8.46
CA VAL A 192 10.09 23.10 -9.85
C VAL A 192 10.37 24.60 -9.84
N PRO A 193 11.34 25.10 -10.61
CA PRO A 193 11.56 26.54 -10.76
C PRO A 193 10.29 27.22 -11.27
N GLY A 194 9.71 28.08 -10.44
CA GLY A 194 8.54 28.88 -10.85
C GLY A 194 8.93 29.93 -11.88
N ARG A 195 7.94 30.43 -12.62
CA ARG A 195 8.15 31.57 -13.52
C ARG A 195 8.54 32.81 -12.74
N ASP A 196 9.34 33.65 -13.39
CA ASP A 196 9.91 34.87 -12.80
C ASP A 196 8.89 36.00 -12.56
N ASP A 197 7.65 35.83 -13.00
CA ASP A 197 6.58 36.81 -12.91
C ASP A 197 5.46 36.40 -11.94
N ALA A 198 5.52 35.20 -11.35
CA ALA A 198 4.51 34.69 -10.41
C ALA A 198 4.63 35.35 -9.02
N THR A 199 4.12 36.57 -8.92
CA THR A 199 4.01 37.37 -7.69
C THR A 199 2.54 37.72 -7.41
N GLY A 200 2.18 38.00 -6.15
CA GLY A 200 0.80 38.38 -5.80
C GLY A 200 -0.22 37.24 -5.90
N CYS A 201 0.22 35.98 -5.81
CA CYS A 201 -0.64 34.81 -5.92
C CYS A 201 -1.62 34.76 -4.74
N THR A 202 -2.91 34.87 -5.04
CA THR A 202 -4.01 34.76 -4.07
C THR A 202 -4.94 33.58 -4.34
N ASP A 203 -4.78 32.94 -5.51
CA ASP A 203 -5.55 31.76 -5.88
C ASP A 203 -5.15 30.56 -5.01
N LEU A 204 -6.15 29.96 -4.37
CA LEU A 204 -6.00 28.88 -3.39
C LEU A 204 -5.75 27.52 -4.05
N GLU A 205 -6.28 27.32 -5.26
CA GLU A 205 -6.44 25.97 -5.82
C GLU A 205 -5.46 25.66 -6.96
N ARG A 206 -5.22 26.62 -7.86
CA ARG A 206 -4.45 26.42 -9.09
C ARG A 206 -3.84 27.74 -9.54
N SER A 207 -2.52 27.82 -9.66
CA SER A 207 -1.94 28.81 -10.57
C SER A 207 -1.91 28.21 -11.98
N SER A 208 -2.70 28.76 -12.91
CA SER A 208 -2.58 28.41 -14.35
C SER A 208 -1.23 28.83 -14.95
N MET A 209 -0.36 29.44 -14.14
CA MET A 209 0.92 30.01 -14.53
C MET A 209 2.06 28.99 -14.52
N GLY A 210 1.81 27.72 -14.15
CA GLY A 210 2.85 26.70 -14.09
C GLY A 210 3.99 27.09 -13.15
N ALA A 211 3.67 27.84 -12.09
CA ALA A 211 4.61 28.42 -11.17
C ALA A 211 4.26 27.96 -9.76
N GLY A 212 5.03 27.00 -9.24
CA GLY A 212 4.91 26.47 -7.89
C GLY A 212 5.65 25.13 -7.76
N PRO A 213 6.13 24.76 -6.57
CA PRO A 213 6.60 23.40 -6.30
C PRO A 213 5.42 22.42 -6.26
N TRP A 214 5.69 21.13 -6.49
CA TRP A 214 4.65 20.10 -6.45
C TRP A 214 4.08 19.93 -5.04
N GLN A 215 2.82 19.49 -4.99
CA GLN A 215 2.20 18.96 -3.79
C GLN A 215 2.85 17.62 -3.42
N GLY A 216 2.75 17.25 -2.14
CA GLY A 216 3.13 15.91 -1.68
C GLY A 216 2.13 14.88 -2.15
N GLU A 217 2.61 13.67 -2.43
CA GLU A 217 1.75 12.56 -2.80
C GLU A 217 0.91 12.12 -1.60
N GLY A 218 -0.31 11.65 -1.88
CA GLY A 218 -1.25 11.15 -0.88
C GLY A 218 -2.09 10.00 -1.44
N VAL A 219 -3.17 9.67 -0.74
CA VAL A 219 -4.11 8.61 -1.12
C VAL A 219 -4.93 8.92 -2.38
N ASP A 220 -4.88 10.15 -2.87
CA ASP A 220 -5.33 10.50 -4.21
C ASP A 220 -4.18 10.34 -5.22
N PRO A 221 -4.28 9.39 -6.17
CA PRO A 221 -3.22 9.11 -7.13
C PRO A 221 -3.11 10.15 -8.27
N LEU A 222 -4.12 11.01 -8.49
CA LEU A 222 -4.16 11.95 -9.61
C LEU A 222 -3.47 13.29 -9.30
N ARG A 223 -3.27 13.59 -8.02
CA ARG A 223 -2.78 14.91 -7.57
C ARG A 223 -1.27 15.03 -7.39
N TYR A 224 -0.50 14.02 -7.75
CA TYR A 224 0.98 14.09 -7.71
C TYR A 224 1.58 14.25 -9.11
N GLY A 225 2.14 15.42 -9.43
CA GLY A 225 2.83 15.67 -10.70
C GLY A 225 2.54 17.03 -11.36
N ASP A 226 2.75 17.09 -12.68
CA ASP A 226 2.87 18.31 -13.52
C ASP A 226 1.64 19.22 -13.62
N LEU A 227 0.48 18.83 -13.07
CA LEU A 227 -0.80 19.50 -13.34
C LEU A 227 -1.42 20.21 -12.13
N GLU A 228 -0.85 20.07 -10.94
CA GLU A 228 -1.45 20.58 -9.70
C GLU A 228 -0.42 21.31 -8.83
N PHE A 229 -0.24 22.59 -9.15
CA PHE A 229 0.44 23.58 -8.33
C PHE A 229 -0.62 24.27 -7.46
N GLY A 230 -0.45 24.27 -6.14
CA GLY A 230 -1.48 24.87 -5.29
C GLY A 230 -1.29 24.60 -3.82
N TRP A 231 -1.90 25.47 -3.00
CA TRP A 231 -1.90 25.37 -1.54
C TRP A 231 -2.74 24.20 -1.01
N ILE A 232 -3.75 23.76 -1.77
CA ILE A 232 -4.63 22.68 -1.33
C ILE A 232 -3.88 21.36 -1.21
N PRO A 233 -3.91 20.69 -0.04
CA PRO A 233 -3.39 19.35 0.15
C PRO A 233 -4.00 18.30 -0.80
N SER A 234 -3.18 17.34 -1.24
CA SER A 234 -3.60 16.18 -2.03
C SER A 234 -4.13 15.09 -1.10
N ALA A 235 -5.37 15.25 -0.65
CA ALA A 235 -5.92 14.46 0.44
C ALA A 235 -5.00 14.53 1.68
N ASN A 236 -4.27 13.46 2.01
CA ASN A 236 -3.34 13.41 3.14
C ASN A 236 -1.90 13.80 2.77
N GLY A 237 -1.63 14.11 1.50
CA GLY A 237 -0.38 14.71 1.05
C GLY A 237 -0.38 16.21 1.32
N GLY A 238 0.77 16.78 1.67
CA GLY A 238 0.91 18.20 1.96
C GLY A 238 0.70 19.07 0.72
N GLY A 239 0.06 20.23 0.92
CA GLY A 239 -0.06 21.25 -0.14
C GLY A 239 1.28 21.87 -0.52
N GLY A 240 1.39 22.33 -1.76
CA GLY A 240 2.55 23.10 -2.23
C GLY A 240 2.35 24.60 -2.01
N GLY A 241 3.27 25.40 -2.53
CA GLY A 241 3.11 26.85 -2.60
C GLY A 241 2.70 27.33 -4.00
N VAL A 242 2.12 28.53 -4.08
CA VAL A 242 1.51 29.06 -5.32
C VAL A 242 2.40 30.11 -6.01
N CYS A 243 3.41 30.62 -5.33
CA CYS A 243 4.23 31.74 -5.79
C CYS A 243 5.69 31.34 -6.02
N ARG A 244 6.42 32.21 -6.72
CA ARG A 244 7.88 32.10 -6.86
C ARG A 244 8.52 31.82 -5.48
N GLN A 245 9.49 30.89 -5.46
CA GLN A 245 10.27 30.54 -4.25
C GLN A 245 9.46 29.99 -3.06
N SER A 246 8.24 29.52 -3.29
CA SER A 246 7.47 28.83 -2.24
C SER A 246 7.98 27.40 -2.01
N GLY A 247 7.71 26.82 -0.83
CA GLY A 247 8.07 25.44 -0.47
C GLY A 247 7.06 24.40 -0.98
N GLY A 248 7.54 23.18 -1.24
CA GLY A 248 6.70 22.04 -1.65
C GLY A 248 6.05 21.32 -0.47
N GLY A 249 5.05 20.49 -0.78
CA GLY A 249 4.34 19.71 0.24
C GLY A 249 5.09 18.44 0.64
N GLY A 250 5.02 18.04 1.91
CA GLY A 250 5.49 16.72 2.35
C GLY A 250 4.53 15.61 1.90
N GLY A 251 5.03 14.40 1.65
CA GLY A 251 4.17 13.27 1.34
C GLY A 251 3.41 12.77 2.57
N GLY A 252 2.24 12.17 2.36
CA GLY A 252 1.50 11.52 3.44
C GLY A 252 2.24 10.31 4.02
N HIS A 253 2.17 10.13 5.34
CA HIS A 253 2.80 8.99 6.04
C HIS A 253 4.33 8.89 5.87
N GLY A 254 5.00 10.01 5.60
CA GLY A 254 6.46 10.16 5.67
C GLY A 254 6.98 10.45 7.07
#